data_AF-A0A835FBK7-F1
#
_entry.id   AF-A0A835FBK7-F1
#
_cell.length_a   1.000
_cell.length_b   1.000
_cell.length_c   1.000
_cell.angle_alpha   90.00
_cell.angle_beta   90.00
_cell.angle_gamma   90.00
#
_symmetry.space_group_name_H-M   'P 1'
#
loop_
_entity.id
_entity.type
_entity.pdbx_description
1 polymer ?
#
loop_
_entity_poly.entity_id
_entity_poly.type
_entity_poly.pdbx_seq_one_letter_code
_entity_poly.pdbx_strand_id
1 'polypeptide(L)' 'MQVKQVLANGKKGALNVGAVLILPEGFELAPLIVFRLR' A
#
# COMPACT_ATOMS: atom_id res chain seq x y z
N MET A 1 5.20 15.79 0.14
CA MET A 1 4.55 16.06 -1.17
C MET A 1 3.72 17.33 -1.04
N GLN A 2 3.88 18.30 -1.94
CA GLN A 2 3.21 19.62 -1.84
C GLN A 2 1.85 19.66 -2.56
N VAL A 3 1.58 18.74 -3.50
CA VAL A 3 0.30 18.63 -4.22
C VAL A 3 -0.70 17.81 -3.38
N LYS A 4 -1.95 18.29 -3.31
CA LYS A 4 -3.08 17.66 -2.62
C LYS A 4 -4.16 17.27 -3.63
N GLN A 5 -4.82 16.12 -3.44
CA GLN A 5 -5.96 15.69 -4.28
C GLN A 5 -7.28 16.24 -3.76
N VAL A 6 -8.32 16.27 -4.60
CA VAL A 6 -9.70 16.51 -4.17
C VAL A 6 -10.27 15.20 -3.63
N LEU A 7 -10.84 15.24 -2.42
CA LEU A 7 -11.50 14.11 -1.77
C LEU A 7 -12.97 14.00 -2.21
N ALA A 8 -13.64 12.89 -1.87
CA ALA A 8 -15.04 12.65 -2.21
C ALA A 8 -16.03 13.71 -1.67
N ASN A 9 -15.64 14.44 -0.62
CA ASN A 9 -16.41 15.55 -0.04
C ASN A 9 -16.06 16.93 -0.63
N GLY A 10 -15.26 16.98 -1.70
CA GLY A 10 -14.82 18.21 -2.36
C GLY A 10 -13.65 18.95 -1.68
N LYS A 11 -13.16 18.52 -0.52
CA LYS A 11 -12.02 19.15 0.16
C LYS A 11 -10.68 18.66 -0.38
N LYS A 12 -9.61 19.46 -0.26
CA LYS A 12 -8.25 19.05 -0.62
C LYS A 12 -7.59 18.21 0.48
N GLY A 13 -7.01 17.06 0.14
CA GLY A 13 -6.40 16.13 1.07
C GLY A 13 -5.19 15.37 0.52
N ALA A 14 -4.64 14.46 1.34
CA ALA A 14 -3.53 13.60 0.96
C ALA A 14 -3.94 12.55 -0.07
N LEU A 15 -2.98 12.10 -0.88
CA LEU A 15 -3.14 11.02 -1.84
C LEU A 15 -3.07 9.66 -1.13
N ASN A 16 -3.94 8.74 -1.52
CA ASN A 16 -3.83 7.32 -1.19
C ASN A 16 -3.14 6.60 -2.35
N VAL A 17 -2.40 5.54 -2.06
CA VAL A 17 -1.71 4.71 -3.07
C VAL A 17 -2.04 3.24 -2.85
N GLY A 18 -1.93 2.44 -3.91
CA GLY A 18 -2.11 0.99 -3.87
C GLY A 18 -1.28 0.33 -4.98
N ALA A 19 -1.00 -0.96 -4.82
CA ALA A 19 -0.27 -1.75 -5.80
C ALA A 19 -0.90 -3.14 -5.95
N VAL A 20 -0.69 -3.76 -7.11
CA VAL A 20 -1.00 -5.17 -7.36
C VAL A 20 0.31 -5.88 -7.66
N LEU A 21 0.55 -6.98 -6.94
CA LEU A 21 1.70 -7.84 -7.14
C LEU A 21 1.24 -9.18 -7.67
N ILE A 22 1.75 -9.57 -8.84
CA ILE A 22 1.47 -10.88 -9.45
C ILE A 22 2.65 -11.78 -9.12
N LEU A 23 2.34 -12.92 -8.50
CA LEU A 23 3.34 -13.89 -8.06
C LEU A 23 3.21 -15.18 -8.89
N PRO A 24 4.32 -15.91 -9.12
CA PRO A 24 4.27 -17.27 -9.61
C PRO A 24 3.48 -18.18 -8.67
N GLU A 25 3.00 -19.30 -9.18
CA GLU A 25 2.36 -20.32 -8.36
C GLU A 25 3.29 -20.80 -7.23
N GLY A 26 2.74 -20.94 -6.02
CA GLY A 26 3.49 -21.33 -4.82
C GLY A 26 4.25 -20.20 -4.10
N PHE A 27 4.20 -18.95 -4.58
CA PHE A 27 4.79 -17.80 -3.89
C PHE A 27 3.76 -17.04 -3.06
N GLU A 28 4.15 -16.69 -1.83
CA GLU A 28 3.33 -15.93 -0.89
C GLU A 28 4.15 -14.87 -0.14
N LEU A 29 3.47 -13.90 0.48
CA LEU A 29 4.12 -12.96 1.38
C LEU A 29 4.64 -13.71 2.62
N ALA A 30 5.87 -13.42 3.00
CA ALA A 30 6.44 -14.01 4.21
C ALA A 30 5.60 -13.62 5.44
N PRO A 31 5.30 -14.57 6.34
CA PRO A 31 4.47 -14.29 7.50
C PRO A 31 5.20 -13.34 8.46
N LEU A 32 4.42 -12.53 9.20
CA LEU A 32 4.95 -11.48 10.08
C LEU A 32 5.99 -12.01 11.10
N ILE A 33 5.79 -13.24 11.58
CA ILE A 33 6.68 -13.87 12.57
C ILE A 33 8.11 -14.02 12.07
N VAL A 34 8.32 -14.23 10.77
CA VAL A 34 9.65 -14.38 10.16
C VAL A 34 10.47 -13.10 10.25
N PHE A 35 9.82 -11.94 10.29
CA PHE A 35 10.48 -10.64 10.37
C PHE A 35 10.73 -10.16 11.79
N ARG A 36 10.08 -10.74 12.80
CA ARG A 36 10.18 -10.27 14.20
C ARG A 36 11.39 -10.84 14.94
N LEU A 37 12.08 -11.81 14.34
CA LEU A 37 13.26 -12.47 14.92
C LEU A 37 14.58 -11.95 14.32
N ARG A 38 14.56 -10.82 13.61
CA ARG A 38 15.74 -10.12 13.09
C ARG A 38 15.71 -8.64 13.45
#